data_AF-A0A3M3JT24-F1
#
_entry.id   AF-A0A3M3JT24-F1
#
_cell.length_a   1.000
_cell.length_b   1.000
_cell.length_c   1.000
_cell.angle_alpha   90.00
_cell.angle_beta   90.00
_cell.angle_gamma   90.00
#
_symmetry.space_group_name_H-M   'P 1'
#
loop_
_entity.id
_entity.type
_entity.pdbx_description
1 polymer ?
#
loop_
_entity_poly.entity_id
_entity_poly.type
_entity_poly.pdbx_seq_one_letter_code
_entity_poly.pdbx_strand_id
1 'polypeptide(L)'
;KARSLPNDKVRPARPCKIDPFKDYLHERIEAARPHWIPATVLLREITALGYSGGVSRLKAYIRPFKRKAEEPVVRFETLPGKQMQVD
;
A
#
# COMPACT_ATOMS: atom_id res chain seq x y z
N LYS A 1 -10.61 -12.34 37.27
CA LYS A 1 -9.71 -11.25 36.84
C LYS A 1 -9.48 -11.39 35.32
N ALA A 2 -10.34 -10.80 34.49
CA ALA A 2 -10.21 -10.91 33.03
C ALA A 2 -9.18 -9.88 32.53
N ARG A 3 -8.05 -10.36 32.00
CA ARG A 3 -7.08 -9.55 31.26
C ARG A 3 -7.70 -9.27 29.89
N SER A 4 -8.21 -8.06 29.66
CA SER A 4 -8.55 -7.63 28.30
C SER A 4 -7.24 -7.35 27.56
N LEU A 5 -6.94 -8.16 26.55
CA LEU A 5 -5.93 -7.85 25.56
C LEU A 5 -6.33 -6.53 24.87
N PRO A 6 -5.42 -5.56 24.66
CA PRO A 6 -5.72 -4.39 23.88
C PRO A 6 -6.07 -4.87 22.47
N ASN A 7 -7.32 -4.67 22.09
CA ASN A 7 -7.76 -4.89 20.73
C ASN A 7 -7.07 -3.83 19.88
N ASP A 8 -5.96 -4.18 19.24
CA ASP A 8 -5.33 -3.41 18.17
C ASP A 8 -6.29 -3.37 16.97
N LYS A 9 -7.38 -2.62 17.11
CA LYS A 9 -8.32 -2.33 16.02
C LYS A 9 -7.52 -1.53 15.01
N VAL A 10 -6.99 -2.21 14.00
CA VAL A 10 -6.46 -1.60 12.78
C VAL A 10 -7.59 -0.74 12.24
N ARG A 11 -7.51 0.55 12.54
CA ARG A 11 -8.54 1.54 12.20
C ARG A 11 -8.67 1.50 10.68
N PRO A 12 -9.88 1.32 10.11
CA PRO A 12 -10.03 1.24 8.66
C PRO A 12 -9.40 2.49 8.05
N ALA A 13 -8.40 2.28 7.21
CA ALA A 13 -7.68 3.37 6.58
C ALA A 13 -8.70 4.17 5.78
N ARG A 14 -8.93 5.42 6.19
CA ARG A 14 -9.84 6.32 5.49
C ARG A 14 -9.41 6.37 4.02
N PRO A 15 -10.34 6.23 3.06
CA PRO A 15 -9.98 6.26 1.65
C PRO A 15 -9.31 7.59 1.34
N CYS A 16 -8.00 7.54 1.07
CA CYS A 16 -7.21 8.69 0.73
C CYS A 16 -6.95 8.68 -0.77
N LYS A 17 -6.73 9.86 -1.37
CA LYS A 17 -6.39 9.99 -2.80
C LYS A 17 -5.16 9.18 -3.27
N ILE A 18 -4.38 8.61 -2.35
CA ILE A 18 -3.22 7.78 -2.65
C ILE A 18 -3.56 6.29 -2.76
N ASP A 19 -4.70 5.86 -2.21
CA ASP A 19 -5.13 4.47 -2.19
C ASP A 19 -5.06 3.77 -3.55
N PRO A 20 -5.54 4.37 -4.66
CA PRO A 20 -5.45 3.74 -5.99
C PRO A 20 -4.02 3.55 -6.51
N PHE A 21 -3.04 4.23 -5.91
CA PHE A 21 -1.64 4.21 -6.32
C PHE A 21 -0.77 3.37 -5.38
N LYS A 22 -1.33 2.80 -4.31
CA LYS A 22 -0.58 2.05 -3.30
C LYS A 22 0.05 0.79 -3.88
N ASP A 23 -0.70 0.02 -4.67
CA ASP A 23 -0.21 -1.20 -5.31
C ASP A 23 0.97 -0.91 -6.23
N TYR A 24 0.84 0.12 -7.08
CA TYR A 24 1.93 0.59 -7.93
C TYR A 24 3.17 0.99 -7.13
N LEU A 25 2.99 1.80 -6.07
CA LEU A 25 4.09 2.23 -5.21
C LEU A 25 4.78 1.05 -4.52
N HIS A 26 4.01 0.05 -4.08
CA HIS A 26 4.55 -1.15 -3.45
C HIS A 26 5.41 -1.95 -4.43
N GLU A 27 4.88 -2.23 -5.63
CA GLU A 27 5.64 -2.93 -6.67
C GLU A 27 6.93 -2.19 -7.05
N ARG A 28 6.88 -0.86 -7.18
CA ARG A 28 8.06 -0.04 -7.46
C ARG A 28 9.10 -0.08 -6.34
N ILE A 29 8.67 -0.10 -5.08
CA ILE A 29 9.57 -0.22 -3.92
C ILE A 29 10.22 -1.60 -3.87
N GLU A 30 9.45 -2.67 -4.07
CA GLU A 30 9.96 -4.04 -4.10
C GLU A 30 10.94 -4.25 -5.26
N ALA A 31 10.60 -3.79 -6.47
CA ALA A 31 11.45 -3.89 -7.65
C ALA A 31 12.76 -3.09 -7.55
N ALA A 32 12.81 -2.07 -6.69
CA ALA A 32 14.00 -1.27 -6.48
C ALA A 32 15.00 -1.90 -5.51
N ARG A 33 14.60 -2.92 -4.74
CA ARG A 33 15.46 -3.53 -3.73
C ARG A 33 16.75 -4.08 -4.36
N PRO A 34 17.91 -3.89 -3.70
CA PRO A 34 18.11 -3.31 -2.36
C PRO A 34 18.18 -1.77 -2.34
N HIS A 35 18.08 -1.11 -3.50
CA HIS A 35 18.13 0.34 -3.63
C HIS A 35 16.80 1.00 -3.24
N TRP A 36 16.85 2.32 -2.99
CA TRP A 36 15.70 3.09 -2.56
C TRP A 36 15.32 4.13 -3.62
N ILE A 37 14.06 4.11 -4.08
CA ILE A 37 13.54 5.13 -4.99
C ILE A 37 13.20 6.40 -4.20
N PRO A 38 13.74 7.58 -4.58
CA PRO A 38 13.36 8.84 -3.96
C PRO A 38 11.86 9.14 -4.12
N ALA A 39 11.25 9.73 -3.08
CA ALA A 39 9.84 10.12 -3.10
C ALA A 39 9.46 11.01 -4.29
N THR A 40 10.40 11.81 -4.79
CA THR A 40 10.21 12.68 -5.95
C THR A 40 10.04 11.90 -7.25
N VAL A 41 10.74 10.79 -7.42
CA VAL A 41 10.62 9.91 -8.58
C VAL A 41 9.27 9.21 -8.54
N LEU A 42 8.92 8.59 -7.41
CA LEU A 42 7.62 7.96 -7.20
C LEU A 42 6.47 8.95 -7.40
N LEU A 43 6.62 10.20 -6.95
CA LEU A 43 5.62 11.25 -7.17
C LEU A 43 5.40 11.53 -8.65
N ARG A 44 6.47 11.68 -9.43
CA ARG A 44 6.38 11.93 -10.87
C ARG A 44 5.66 10.79 -11.59
N GLU A 45 5.95 9.55 -11.21
CA GLU A 45 5.31 8.37 -11.78
C GLU A 45 3.80 8.36 -11.47
N ILE A 46 3.40 8.50 -10.21
CA ILE A 46 1.97 8.48 -9.86
C ILE A 46 1.23 9.72 -10.38
N THR A 47 1.89 10.86 -10.50
CA THR A 47 1.31 12.07 -11.12
C THR A 47 1.05 11.85 -12.60
N ALA A 48 1.92 11.14 -13.32
CA ALA A 48 1.65 10.73 -14.69
C ALA A 48 0.47 9.75 -14.79
N LEU A 49 0.23 8.94 -13.75
CA LEU A 49 -0.94 8.06 -13.62
C LEU A 49 -2.22 8.79 -13.15
N GLY A 50 -2.19 10.12 -12.95
CA GLY A 50 -3.36 10.92 -12.56
C GLY A 50 -3.44 11.27 -11.07
N TYR A 51 -2.36 11.11 -10.30
CA TYR A 51 -2.33 11.51 -8.90
C TYR A 51 -2.31 13.04 -8.75
N SER A 52 -3.40 13.57 -8.17
CA SER A 52 -3.57 14.99 -7.83
C SER A 52 -3.29 15.32 -6.36
N GLY A 53 -2.72 14.38 -5.59
CA GLY A 53 -2.39 14.59 -4.19
C GLY A 53 -1.01 15.24 -3.97
N GLY A 54 -0.75 15.66 -2.73
CA GLY A 54 0.51 16.30 -2.35
C GLY A 54 1.61 15.29 -1.98
N VAL A 55 2.88 15.69 -2.23
CA VAL A 55 4.08 14.91 -1.87
C VAL A 55 4.14 14.50 -0.40
N SER A 56 3.56 15.29 0.51
CA SER A 56 3.51 14.98 1.95
C SER A 56 2.77 13.68 2.23
N ARG A 57 1.68 13.40 1.51
CA ARG A 57 0.90 12.17 1.67
C ARG A 57 1.66 10.96 1.12
N LEU A 58 2.33 11.12 -0.03
CA LEU A 58 3.23 10.10 -0.56
C LEU A 58 4.37 9.79 0.42
N LYS A 59 5.05 10.81 0.93
CA LYS A 59 6.13 10.66 1.92
C LYS A 59 5.61 9.95 3.17
N ALA A 60 4.44 10.31 3.69
CA ALA A 60 3.84 9.64 4.84
C ALA A 60 3.60 8.15 4.58
N TYR A 61 3.13 7.80 3.37
CA TYR A 61 2.88 6.42 2.97
C TYR A 61 4.17 5.60 2.78
N ILE A 62 5.19 6.13 2.10
CA ILE A 62 6.41 5.37 1.80
C ILE A 62 7.43 5.31 2.97
N ARG A 63 7.32 6.23 3.95
CA ARG A 63 8.17 6.28 5.15
C ARG A 63 8.37 4.92 5.86
N PRO A 64 7.33 4.13 6.17
CA PRO A 64 7.50 2.82 6.80
C PRO A 64 8.33 1.86 5.95
N PHE A 65 8.18 1.88 4.62
CA PHE A 65 8.89 0.98 3.71
C PHE A 65 10.40 1.26 3.60
N LYS A 66 10.85 2.49 3.93
CA LYS A 66 12.28 2.86 3.92
C LYS A 66 13.10 2.13 4.99
N ARG A 67 12.47 1.77 6.11
CA ARG A 67 13.14 1.16 7.28
C ARG A 67 12.70 -0.27 7.58
N LYS A 68 11.46 -0.65 7.24
CA LYS A 68 10.99 -2.03 7.38
C LYS A 68 11.19 -2.79 6.08
N ALA A 69 12.36 -3.41 5.94
CA ALA A 69 12.43 -4.72 5.30
C ALA A 69 12.05 -5.77 6.37
N GLU A 70 10.78 -5.76 6.78
CA GLU A 70 10.17 -6.90 7.46
C GLU A 70 8.97 -7.24 6.59
N GLU A 71 9.15 -8.22 5.69
CA GLU A 71 8.11 -8.75 4.80
C GLU A 71 6.84 -9.09 5.60
N PRO A 72 5.73 -8.37 5.42
CA PRO A 72 4.44 -8.85 5.85
C PRO A 72 3.80 -9.53 4.63
N VAL A 73 3.79 -10.87 4.67
CA VAL A 73 2.98 -11.79 3.86
C VAL A 73 1.88 -11.06 3.10
N VAL A 74 2.06 -10.91 1.79
CA VAL A 74 0.99 -10.50 0.88
C VAL A 74 -0.04 -11.63 0.91
N ARG A 75 -1.06 -11.49 1.77
CA ARG A 75 -2.31 -12.19 1.59
C ARG A 75 -2.98 -11.56 0.37
N PHE A 76 -2.71 -12.14 -0.79
CA PHE A 76 -3.53 -11.98 -1.97
C PHE A 76 -4.95 -12.41 -1.59
N GLU A 77 -5.81 -11.46 -1.22
CA GLU A 77 -7.24 -11.69 -1.09
C GLU A 77 -7.80 -11.91 -2.49
N THR A 78 -7.64 -13.16 -2.92
CA THR A 78 -8.44 -13.91 -3.88
C THR A 78 -9.85 -13.32 -4.03
N LEU A 79 -10.16 -12.74 -5.18
CA LEU A 79 -11.55 -12.53 -5.57
C LEU A 79 -12.24 -13.91 -5.67
N PRO A 80 -13.40 -14.15 -5.05
CA PRO A 80 -14.15 -15.38 -5.27
C PRO A 80 -14.75 -15.31 -6.68
N GLY A 81 -14.07 -15.93 -7.64
CA GLY A 81 -14.53 -16.01 -9.02
C GLY A 81 -14.49 -17.44 -9.51
N LYS A 82 -15.42 -18.29 -9.07
CA LYS A 82 -15.75 -19.50 -9.83
C LYS A 82 -17.11 -19.31 -10.49
N GLN A 83 -17.00 -18.73 -11.69
CA GLN A 83 -17.76 -19.00 -12.92
C GLN A 83 -19.22 -19.49 -12.77
N MET A 84 -20.12 -18.61 -13.21
CA MET A 84 -21.45 -18.95 -13.70
C MET A 84 -21.32 -19.98 -14.83
N GLN A 85 -22.01 -21.11 -14.72
CA GLN A 85 -22.35 -21.92 -15.89
C GLN A 85 -23.86 -21.86 -16.10
N VAL A 86 -24.22 -21.46 -17.31
CA VAL A 86 -25.56 -21.49 -17.92
C VAL A 86 -25.71 -22.83 -18.65
N ASP A 87 -26.94 -23.35 -18.56
CA ASP A 87 -27.51 -24.63 -19.05
C ASP A 87 -27.19 -25.88 -18.23
#